data_AF-G4LWF4-F1
#
_entry.id   AF-G4LWF4-F1
#
_cell.length_a   1.000
_cell.length_b   1.000
_cell.length_c   1.000
_cell.angle_alpha   90.00
_cell.angle_beta   90.00
_cell.angle_gamma   90.00
#
_symmetry.space_group_name_H-M   'P 1'
#
loop_
_entity.id
_entity.type
_entity.pdbx_description
1 polymer ?
#
loop_
_entity_poly.entity_id
_entity_poly.type
_entity_poly.pdbx_seq_one_letter_code
_entity_poly.pdbx_strand_id
1 'polypeptide(L)'
;MVSAAKIIYLVAIVTAVVCAVIALAISPFMKNDGLVTTSQKVNLSFIIIGTVLLIVAAILVIITFIKYDTMVFMIVIIVLLGLAILCFIIALVVIDMNPRYLGWLLAALWVTFLCLLIAIIIWITNTD
;
A
#
# COMPACT_ATOMS: atom_id res chain seq x y z
N MET A 1 -21.97 12.13 11.41
CA MET A 1 -20.69 12.52 12.05
C MET A 1 -19.57 11.72 11.40
N VAL A 2 -18.70 12.35 10.62
CA VAL A 2 -17.52 11.67 10.08
C VAL A 2 -16.64 11.33 11.27
N SER A 3 -16.56 10.05 11.63
CA SER A 3 -15.73 9.63 12.76
C SER A 3 -14.29 10.02 12.48
N ALA A 4 -13.60 10.66 13.43
CA ALA A 4 -12.22 11.12 13.26
C ALA A 4 -11.30 10.00 12.75
N ALA A 5 -11.58 8.75 13.14
CA ALA A 5 -10.92 7.55 12.63
C ALA A 5 -10.97 7.42 11.10
N LYS A 6 -12.12 7.71 10.46
CA LYS A 6 -12.25 7.67 8.99
C LYS A 6 -11.35 8.70 8.31
N ILE A 7 -11.24 9.92 8.87
CA ILE A 7 -10.37 10.98 8.34
C ILE A 7 -8.90 10.59 8.46
N ILE A 8 -8.49 10.10 9.63
CA ILE A 8 -7.14 9.61 9.87
C ILE A 8 -6.80 8.48 8.90
N TYR A 9 -7.73 7.57 8.66
CA TYR A 9 -7.56 6.48 7.71
C TYR A 9 -7.36 6.96 6.27
N LEU A 10 -8.14 7.95 5.83
CA LEU A 10 -7.97 8.58 4.51
C LEU A 10 -6.58 9.22 4.37
N VAL A 11 -6.14 9.96 5.38
CA VAL A 11 -4.81 10.58 5.37
C VAL A 11 -3.70 9.51 5.34
N ALA A 12 -3.86 8.45 6.13
CA ALA A 12 -2.89 7.35 6.17
C ALA A 12 -2.77 6.64 4.82
N ILE A 13 -3.90 6.31 4.17
CA ILE A 13 -3.86 5.60 2.89
C ILE A 13 -3.33 6.47 1.75
N VAL A 14 -3.66 7.77 1.74
CA VAL A 14 -3.08 8.73 0.79
C VAL A 14 -1.56 8.81 1.00
N THR A 15 -1.10 8.88 2.24
CA THR A 15 0.33 8.89 2.55
C THR A 15 1.01 7.59 2.10
N ALA A 16 0.35 6.44 2.27
CA ALA A 16 0.86 5.15 1.80
C ALA A 16 1.01 5.12 0.27
N VAL A 17 0.01 5.60 -0.47
CA VAL A 17 0.05 5.72 -1.93
C VAL A 17 1.20 6.63 -2.35
N VAL A 18 1.35 7.81 -1.72
CA VAL A 18 2.43 8.75 -2.04
C VAL A 18 3.80 8.11 -1.81
N CYS A 19 4.01 7.43 -0.68
CA CYS A 19 5.26 6.71 -0.42
C CYS A 19 5.54 5.63 -1.47
N ALA A 20 4.53 4.85 -1.86
CA ALA A 20 4.67 3.80 -2.87
C ALA A 20 5.00 4.38 -4.27
N VAL A 21 4.35 5.47 -4.65
CA VAL A 21 4.61 6.16 -5.92
C VAL A 21 6.01 6.78 -5.93
N ILE A 22 6.46 7.38 -4.83
CA ILE A 22 7.81 7.91 -4.70
C ILE A 22 8.84 6.77 -4.78
N ALA A 23 8.58 5.63 -4.14
CA ALA A 23 9.44 4.44 -4.24
C ALA A 23 9.54 3.95 -5.70
N LEU A 24 8.43 3.91 -6.43
CA LEU A 24 8.41 3.61 -7.87
C LEU A 24 9.21 4.64 -8.69
N ALA A 25 9.02 5.93 -8.43
CA ALA A 25 9.68 7.00 -9.20
C ALA A 25 11.21 7.04 -8.98
N ILE A 26 11.68 6.67 -7.79
CA ILE A 26 13.11 6.60 -7.45
C ILE A 26 13.70 5.22 -7.86
N SER A 27 12.86 4.27 -8.28
CA SER A 27 13.33 2.92 -8.60
C SER A 27 14.40 2.98 -9.72
N PRO A 28 15.62 2.49 -9.46
CA PRO A 28 16.71 2.54 -10.45
C PRO A 28 16.38 1.70 -11.68
N PHE A 29 15.48 0.72 -11.53
CA PHE A 29 15.09 -0.24 -12.56
C PHE A 29 14.22 0.35 -13.67
N MET A 30 13.62 1.53 -13.44
CA MET A 30 12.84 2.24 -14.47
C MET A 30 13.74 3.10 -15.37
N LYS A 31 14.95 3.42 -14.93
CA LYS A 31 15.90 4.27 -15.66
C LYS A 31 16.63 3.46 -16.72
N ASN A 32 15.93 3.15 -17.82
CA ASN A 32 16.34 2.72 -19.18
C ASN A 32 17.55 1.79 -19.43
N ASP A 33 18.34 1.45 -18.43
CA ASP A 33 19.35 0.40 -18.46
C ASP A 33 18.56 -0.89 -18.28
N GLY A 34 18.21 -1.51 -19.40
CA GLY A 34 17.31 -2.66 -19.47
C GLY A 34 17.56 -3.61 -18.31
N LEU A 35 16.53 -3.83 -17.48
CA LEU A 35 16.60 -4.54 -16.22
C LEU A 35 17.55 -5.74 -16.32
N VAL A 36 18.73 -5.58 -15.74
CA VAL A 36 19.94 -6.35 -16.08
C VAL A 36 19.81 -7.80 -15.60
N THR A 37 19.06 -8.00 -14.50
CA THR A 37 18.83 -9.34 -13.92
C THR A 37 17.35 -9.65 -13.76
N THR A 38 17.00 -10.94 -13.86
CA THR A 38 15.63 -11.45 -13.66
C THR A 38 15.07 -11.02 -12.29
N SER A 39 15.90 -10.99 -11.25
CA SER A 39 15.53 -10.54 -9.90
C SER A 39 15.05 -9.09 -9.89
N GLN A 40 15.71 -8.18 -10.60
CA GLN A 40 15.30 -6.79 -10.69
C GLN A 40 13.94 -6.63 -11.37
N LYS A 41 13.67 -7.42 -12.42
CA LYS A 41 12.36 -7.46 -13.10
C LYS A 41 11.25 -7.90 -12.17
N VAL A 42 11.52 -8.94 -11.37
CA VAL A 42 10.59 -9.46 -10.38
C VAL A 42 10.29 -8.39 -9.32
N ASN A 43 11.32 -7.76 -8.75
CA ASN A 43 11.15 -6.69 -7.76
C ASN A 43 10.31 -5.53 -8.33
N LEU A 44 10.66 -5.01 -9.52
CA LEU A 44 9.90 -3.91 -10.14
C LEU A 44 8.44 -4.30 -10.38
N SER A 45 8.18 -5.54 -10.79
CA SER A 45 6.82 -6.03 -11.02
C SER A 45 6.02 -6.08 -9.72
N PHE A 46 6.59 -6.60 -8.64
CA PHE A 46 5.92 -6.69 -7.34
C PHE A 46 5.64 -5.33 -6.71
N ILE A 47 6.55 -4.34 -6.84
CA ILE A 47 6.27 -2.99 -6.36
C ILE A 47 5.16 -2.31 -7.18
N ILE A 48 5.12 -2.50 -8.50
CA ILE A 48 4.04 -1.97 -9.35
C ILE A 48 2.71 -2.60 -8.95
N ILE A 49 2.65 -3.93 -8.81
CA ILE A 49 1.44 -4.64 -8.40
C ILE A 49 0.99 -4.18 -7.01
N GLY A 50 1.91 -4.09 -6.05
CA GLY A 50 1.63 -3.60 -4.70
C GLY A 50 1.11 -2.17 -4.68
N THR A 51 1.67 -1.29 -5.51
CA THR A 51 1.22 0.11 -5.64
C THR A 51 -0.18 0.18 -6.27
N VAL A 52 -0.44 -0.61 -7.33
CA VAL A 52 -1.76 -0.67 -7.97
C VAL A 52 -2.81 -1.17 -6.96
N LEU A 53 -2.50 -2.22 -6.19
CA LEU A 53 -3.37 -2.69 -5.11
C LEU A 53 -3.64 -1.59 -4.07
N LEU A 54 -2.61 -0.82 -3.68
CA LEU A 54 -2.74 0.30 -2.76
C LEU A 54 -3.66 1.41 -3.31
N ILE A 55 -3.53 1.73 -4.59
CA ILE A 55 -4.37 2.72 -5.28
C ILE A 55 -5.83 2.25 -5.31
N VAL A 56 -6.07 0.98 -5.64
CA VAL A 56 -7.41 0.39 -5.63
C VAL A 56 -7.99 0.41 -4.21
N ALA A 57 -7.18 0.07 -3.20
CA ALA A 57 -7.59 0.17 -1.80
C ALA A 57 -7.97 1.61 -1.44
N ALA A 58 -7.17 2.62 -1.82
CA ALA A 58 -7.48 4.03 -1.60
C ALA A 58 -8.80 4.46 -2.23
N ILE A 59 -9.08 4.01 -3.47
CA ILE A 59 -10.36 4.28 -4.14
C ILE A 59 -11.52 3.63 -3.38
N LEU A 60 -11.36 2.38 -2.92
CA LEU A 60 -12.39 1.70 -2.11
C LEU A 60 -12.66 2.43 -0.79
N VAL A 61 -11.65 2.98 -0.14
CA VAL A 61 -11.83 3.82 1.06
C VAL A 61 -12.70 5.04 0.73
N ILE A 62 -12.40 5.74 -0.36
CA ILE A 62 -13.18 6.91 -0.80
C ILE A 62 -14.64 6.51 -1.11
N ILE A 63 -14.87 5.36 -1.74
CA ILE A 63 -16.23 4.85 -2.01
C ILE A 63 -16.96 4.53 -0.70
N THR A 64 -16.26 3.98 0.30
CA THR A 64 -16.82 3.67 1.63
C THR A 64 -17.21 4.93 2.42
N PHE A 65 -16.69 6.11 2.06
CA PHE A 65 -17.18 7.38 2.60
C PHE A 65 -18.53 7.80 2.01
N ILE A 66 -18.79 7.47 0.73
CA ILE A 66 -20.01 7.88 0.01
C ILE A 66 -21.16 6.91 0.30
N LYS A 67 -20.87 5.61 0.36
CA LYS A 67 -21.86 4.59 0.70
C LYS A 67 -21.74 4.20 2.17
N TYR A 68 -22.82 4.42 2.92
CA TYR A 68 -22.96 4.02 4.32
C TYR A 68 -22.89 2.49 4.43
N ASP A 69 -21.70 1.99 4.76
CA ASP A 69 -21.40 0.68 5.34
C ASP A 69 -22.05 -0.56 4.71
N THR A 70 -21.32 -1.24 3.84
CA THR A 70 -21.41 -2.71 3.79
C THR A 70 -20.11 -3.28 4.35
N MET A 71 -20.18 -4.04 5.45
CA MET A 71 -19.04 -4.73 6.09
C MET A 71 -18.13 -5.45 5.09
N VAL A 72 -18.71 -5.90 3.96
CA VAL A 72 -18.00 -6.50 2.83
C VAL A 72 -16.89 -5.60 2.29
N PHE A 73 -17.10 -4.29 2.12
CA PHE A 73 -16.06 -3.38 1.62
C PHE A 73 -14.88 -3.29 2.59
N MET A 74 -15.13 -3.24 3.90
CA MET A 74 -14.04 -3.23 4.90
C MET A 74 -13.20 -4.50 4.82
N ILE A 75 -13.84 -5.67 4.72
CA ILE A 75 -13.12 -6.96 4.57
C ILE A 75 -12.28 -6.95 3.30
N VAL A 76 -12.84 -6.51 2.17
CA VAL A 76 -12.11 -6.43 0.90
C VAL A 76 -10.90 -5.49 1.02
N ILE A 77 -11.03 -4.35 1.70
CA ILE A 77 -9.93 -3.41 1.91
C ILE A 77 -8.82 -4.04 2.77
N ILE A 78 -9.17 -4.75 3.85
CA ILE A 78 -8.20 -5.46 4.71
C ILE A 78 -7.43 -6.50 3.90
N VAL A 79 -8.14 -7.29 3.08
CA VAL A 79 -7.52 -8.30 2.20
C VAL A 79 -6.61 -7.65 1.16
N LEU A 80 -7.03 -6.55 0.55
CA LEU A 80 -6.20 -5.80 -0.42
C LEU A 80 -4.93 -5.25 0.23
N LEU A 81 -5.04 -4.68 1.44
CA LEU A 81 -3.89 -4.18 2.18
C LEU A 81 -2.94 -5.31 2.58
N GLY A 82 -3.47 -6.45 3.01
CA GLY A 82 -2.67 -7.65 3.29
C GLY A 82 -1.90 -8.13 2.06
N LEU A 83 -2.56 -8.17 0.90
CA LEU A 83 -1.92 -8.54 -0.36
C LEU A 83 -0.86 -7.52 -0.80
N ALA A 84 -1.13 -6.23 -0.63
CA ALA A 84 -0.15 -5.16 -0.92
C ALA A 84 1.09 -5.29 -0.04
N ILE A 85 0.92 -5.57 1.26
CA ILE A 85 2.03 -5.81 2.20
C ILE A 85 2.86 -7.02 1.74
N LEU A 86 2.22 -8.14 1.37
CA LEU A 86 2.94 -9.30 0.83
C LEU A 86 3.75 -8.94 -0.42
N CYS A 87 3.18 -8.15 -1.34
CA CYS A 87 3.91 -7.66 -2.51
C CYS A 87 5.14 -6.82 -2.11
N PHE A 88 5.01 -5.91 -1.13
CA PHE A 88 6.14 -5.10 -0.65
C PHE A 88 7.20 -5.94 0.09
N ILE A 89 6.80 -6.97 0.84
CA ILE A 89 7.74 -7.91 1.47
C ILE A 89 8.53 -8.67 0.42
N ILE A 90 7.86 -9.21 -0.62
CA ILE A 90 8.54 -9.93 -1.70
C ILE A 90 9.49 -9.00 -2.46
N ALA A 91 9.06 -7.76 -2.72
CA ALA A 91 9.92 -6.74 -3.33
C ALA A 91 11.17 -6.47 -2.48
N LEU A 92 11.04 -6.37 -1.15
CA LEU A 92 12.16 -6.17 -0.23
C LEU A 92 13.16 -7.33 -0.21
N VAL A 93 12.69 -8.59 -0.26
CA VAL A 93 13.55 -9.78 -0.20
C VAL A 93 14.42 -9.93 -1.45
N VAL A 94 13.94 -9.45 -2.60
CA VAL A 94 14.62 -9.63 -3.91
C VAL A 94 15.66 -8.53 -4.19
N ILE A 95 15.74 -7.48 -3.38
CA ILE A 95 16.59 -6.31 -3.64
C ILE A 95 18.07 -6.55 -3.29
N ASP A 96 18.94 -6.10 -4.21
CA ASP A 96 20.33 -5.76 -3.91
C ASP A 96 20.48 -4.24 -3.68
N MET A 97 20.77 -3.89 -2.41
CA MET A 97 21.65 -2.80 -1.93
C MET A 97 21.48 -1.35 -2.42
N ASN A 98 20.32 -0.87 -2.90
CA ASN A 98 20.11 0.58 -3.11
C ASN A 98 19.46 1.26 -1.89
N PRO A 99 20.22 2.01 -1.05
CA PRO A 99 19.73 2.51 0.24
C PRO A 99 18.61 3.55 0.10
N ARG A 100 18.65 4.39 -0.94
CA ARG A 100 17.61 5.42 -1.18
C ARG A 100 16.26 4.77 -1.52
N TYR A 101 16.25 3.81 -2.43
CA TYR A 101 15.04 3.09 -2.82
C TYR A 101 14.50 2.23 -1.66
N LEU A 102 15.39 1.54 -0.95
CA LEU A 102 15.02 0.67 0.18
C LEU A 102 14.38 1.47 1.32
N GLY A 103 14.86 2.68 1.61
CA GLY A 103 14.25 3.54 2.63
C GLY A 103 12.80 3.93 2.30
N TRP A 104 12.52 4.31 1.05
CA TRP A 104 11.15 4.65 0.61
C TRP A 104 10.24 3.44 0.53
N LEU A 105 10.76 2.29 0.10
CA LEU A 105 10.02 1.04 0.05
C LEU A 105 9.64 0.56 1.47
N LEU A 106 10.57 0.65 2.41
CA LEU A 106 10.34 0.29 3.81
C LEU A 106 9.35 1.26 4.45
N ALA A 107 9.43 2.57 4.14
CA ALA A 107 8.44 3.54 4.57
C ALA A 107 7.03 3.18 4.03
N ALA A 108 6.92 2.86 2.74
CA ALA A 108 5.64 2.42 2.16
C ALA A 108 5.08 1.16 2.85
N LEU A 109 5.94 0.18 3.18
CA LEU A 109 5.54 -1.01 3.94
C LEU A 109 5.02 -0.66 5.34
N TRP A 110 5.72 0.21 6.08
CA TRP A 110 5.26 0.59 7.43
C TRP A 110 3.98 1.41 7.41
N VAL A 111 3.81 2.32 6.44
CA VAL A 111 2.59 3.11 6.33
C VAL A 111 1.41 2.23 5.90
N THR A 112 1.61 1.23 5.03
CA THR A 112 0.56 0.25 4.70
C THR A 112 0.19 -0.64 5.89
N PHE A 113 1.17 -1.01 6.71
CA PHE A 113 0.92 -1.73 7.97
C PHE A 113 0.06 -0.90 8.94
N LEU A 114 0.38 0.39 9.11
CA LEU A 114 -0.45 1.31 9.91
C LEU A 114 -1.87 1.45 9.33
N CYS A 115 -2.00 1.52 8.00
CA CYS A 115 -3.31 1.55 7.36
C CYS A 115 -4.12 0.29 7.67
N LEU A 116 -3.50 -0.89 7.62
CA LEU A 116 -4.15 -2.15 7.94
C LEU A 116 -4.61 -2.17 9.40
N LEU A 117 -3.78 -1.69 10.33
CA LEU A 117 -4.12 -1.61 11.75
C LEU A 117 -5.32 -0.67 12.01
N ILE A 118 -5.34 0.50 11.37
CA ILE A 118 -6.48 1.43 11.45
C ILE A 118 -7.74 0.81 10.85
N ALA A 119 -7.62 0.09 9.72
CA ALA A 119 -8.75 -0.59 9.09
C ALA A 119 -9.36 -1.67 10.01
N ILE A 120 -8.51 -2.43 10.72
CA ILE A 120 -8.97 -3.42 11.71
C ILE A 120 -9.66 -2.74 12.90
N ILE A 121 -9.12 -1.63 13.42
CA ILE A 121 -9.75 -0.90 14.53
C ILE A 121 -11.14 -0.40 14.09
N ILE A 122 -11.25 0.20 12.92
CA ILE A 122 -12.53 0.67 12.37
C ILE A 122 -13.48 -0.51 12.18
N TRP A 123 -13.00 -1.65 11.71
CA TRP A 123 -13.82 -2.85 11.57
C TRP A 123 -14.39 -3.29 12.92
N ILE A 124 -13.53 -3.51 13.94
CA ILE A 124 -13.95 -3.92 15.29
C ILE A 124 -14.96 -2.93 15.87
N THR A 125 -14.66 -1.62 15.84
CA THR A 125 -15.53 -0.57 16.41
C THR A 125 -16.89 -0.45 15.72
N ASN A 126 -17.05 -0.90 14.46
CA ASN A 126 -18.36 -0.95 13.79
C ASN A 126 -19.07 -2.30 13.98
N THR A 127 -18.41 -3.30 14.56
CA THR A 127 -19.02 -4.62 14.85
C THR A 127 -19.60 -4.70 16.26
N ASP A 128 -19.09 -3.88 17.20
CA ASP A 128 -19.63 -3.71 18.55
C ASP A 128 -20.84 -2.74 18.56
#